data_AF-A0A6C0IUX0-F1
#
_entry.id   AF-A0A6C0IUX0-F1
#
_cell.length_a   1.000
_cell.length_b   1.000
_cell.length_c   1.000
_cell.angle_alpha   90.00
_cell.angle_beta   90.00
_cell.angle_gamma   90.00
#
_symmetry.space_group_name_H-M   'P 1'
#
loop_
_entity.id
_entity.type
_entity.pdbx_description
1 polymer ?
#
loop_
_entity_poly.entity_id
_entity_poly.type
_entity_poly.pdbx_seq_one_letter_code
_entity_poly.pdbx_strand_id
1 'polypeptide(L)'
;MSVFLDQYSYLHFSTGVVAYFWGIDFYIWIIIHILYELFENLYASIHIINRYITYWPGGKSCPDPIINRVGDVVSGALGWLSAYYLDNLGGYYRWYQPHILANE
;
A
#
# COMPACT_ATOMS: atom_id res chain seq x y z
N MET A 1 4.35 8.07 19.56
CA MET A 1 2.96 8.56 19.36
C MET A 1 2.29 7.55 18.46
N SER A 2 1.13 7.01 18.83
CA SER A 2 0.45 5.95 18.08
C SER A 2 -0.68 6.58 17.28
N VAL A 3 -0.38 7.07 16.08
CA VAL A 3 -1.36 7.70 15.20
C VAL A 3 -1.87 6.65 14.21
N PHE A 4 -3.15 6.75 13.85
CA PHE A 4 -3.73 5.87 12.83
C PHE A 4 -3.20 6.18 11.43
N LEU A 5 -3.01 7.47 11.09
CA LEU A 5 -2.47 7.92 9.81
C LEU A 5 -1.29 8.85 10.03
N ASP A 6 -0.25 8.68 9.23
CA ASP A 6 0.89 9.59 9.17
C ASP A 6 1.42 9.76 7.72
N GLN A 7 2.63 10.30 7.58
CA GLN A 7 3.27 10.51 6.28
C GLN A 7 3.52 9.19 5.51
N TYR A 8 3.73 8.07 6.22
CA TYR A 8 3.94 6.76 5.60
C TYR A 8 2.63 6.13 5.15
N SER A 9 1.52 6.44 5.83
CA SER A 9 0.19 6.06 5.32
C SER A 9 -0.08 6.62 3.92
N TYR A 10 0.45 7.81 3.58
CA TYR A 10 0.40 8.34 2.20
C TYR A 10 1.31 7.57 1.23
N LEU A 11 2.46 7.06 1.69
CA LEU A 11 3.29 6.15 0.92
C LEU A 11 2.54 4.84 0.63
N HIS A 12 1.86 4.26 1.63
CA HIS A 12 1.03 3.07 1.46
C HIS A 12 -0.15 3.29 0.51
N PHE A 13 -0.81 4.43 0.60
CA PHE A 13 -1.80 4.83 -0.40
C PHE A 13 -1.21 4.83 -1.81
N SER A 14 -0.02 5.42 -1.98
CA SER A 14 0.66 5.46 -3.27
C SER A 14 1.03 4.07 -3.79
N THR A 15 1.48 3.15 -2.93
CA THR A 15 1.75 1.77 -3.35
C THR A 15 0.49 1.02 -3.75
N GLY A 16 -0.65 1.30 -3.11
CA GLY A 16 -1.96 0.79 -3.54
C GLY A 16 -2.35 1.23 -4.95
N VAL A 17 -2.12 2.51 -5.28
CA VAL A 17 -2.32 3.05 -6.64
C VAL A 17 -1.42 2.32 -7.65
N VAL A 18 -0.13 2.13 -7.31
CA VAL A 18 0.81 1.39 -8.17
C VAL A 18 0.38 -0.05 -8.36
N ALA A 19 -0.05 -0.73 -7.30
CA ALA A 19 -0.50 -2.12 -7.34
C ALA A 19 -1.67 -2.32 -8.32
N TYR A 20 -2.63 -1.38 -8.33
CA TYR A 20 -3.71 -1.38 -9.33
C TYR A 20 -3.18 -1.35 -10.76
N PHE A 21 -2.30 -0.40 -11.09
CA PHE A 21 -1.75 -0.24 -12.44
C PHE A 21 -0.70 -1.30 -12.82
N TRP A 22 -0.25 -2.11 -11.86
CA TRP A 22 0.53 -3.32 -12.09
C TRP A 22 -0.35 -4.56 -12.28
N GLY A 23 -1.68 -4.40 -12.31
CA GLY A 23 -2.62 -5.49 -12.54
C GLY A 23 -2.77 -6.45 -11.36
N ILE A 24 -2.39 -6.04 -10.15
CA ILE A 24 -2.57 -6.87 -8.96
C ILE A 24 -4.03 -6.80 -8.53
N ASP A 25 -4.68 -7.96 -8.41
CA ASP A 25 -6.05 -8.08 -7.87
C ASP A 25 -6.15 -7.47 -6.47
N PHE A 26 -7.31 -6.88 -6.16
CA PHE A 26 -7.54 -6.20 -4.88
C PHE A 26 -7.33 -7.11 -3.67
N TYR A 27 -7.88 -8.32 -3.66
CA TYR A 27 -7.77 -9.21 -2.51
C TYR A 27 -6.34 -9.74 -2.36
N ILE A 28 -5.69 -10.04 -3.49
CA ILE A 28 -4.27 -10.40 -3.50
C ILE A 28 -3.42 -9.26 -2.96
N TRP A 29 -3.69 -8.01 -3.36
CA TRP A 29 -2.99 -6.82 -2.85
C TRP A 29 -3.15 -6.68 -1.33
N ILE A 30 -4.37 -6.81 -0.79
CA ILE A 30 -4.60 -6.74 0.66
C ILE A 30 -3.82 -7.83 1.41
N ILE A 31 -3.81 -9.07 0.90
CA ILE A 31 -3.05 -10.17 1.53
C ILE A 31 -1.55 -9.86 1.51
N ILE A 32 -1.02 -9.45 0.36
CA ILE A 32 0.39 -9.06 0.21
C ILE A 32 0.74 -7.93 1.18
N HIS A 33 -0.12 -6.92 1.29
CA HIS A 33 0.14 -5.74 2.10
C HIS A 33 0.09 -6.03 3.60
N ILE A 34 -0.86 -6.87 4.04
CA ILE A 34 -0.87 -7.39 5.43
C ILE A 34 0.41 -8.18 5.71
N LEU A 35 0.83 -9.06 4.81
CA LEU A 35 2.06 -9.83 4.98
C LEU A 35 3.29 -8.92 5.03
N TYR A 36 3.35 -7.91 4.17
CA TYR A 36 4.40 -6.89 4.20
C TYR A 36 4.47 -6.23 5.58
N GLU A 37 3.35 -5.73 6.09
CA GLU A 37 3.28 -5.09 7.42
C GLU A 37 3.74 -6.05 8.52
N LEU A 38 3.34 -7.33 8.45
CA LEU A 38 3.76 -8.37 9.39
C LEU A 38 5.27 -8.58 9.37
N PHE A 39 5.87 -8.76 8.20
CA PHE A 39 7.30 -9.04 8.06
C PHE A 39 8.16 -7.83 8.36
N GLU A 40 7.81 -6.65 7.87
CA GLU A 40 8.60 -5.43 8.00
C GLU A 40 8.78 -5.00 9.47
N ASN A 41 7.82 -5.37 10.32
CA ASN A 41 7.82 -5.08 11.76
C ASN A 41 8.43 -6.20 12.64
N LEU A 42 9.00 -7.25 12.06
CA LEU A 42 9.81 -8.22 12.82
C LEU A 42 11.17 -7.62 13.18
N TYR A 43 11.67 -7.88 14.39
CA TYR A 43 13.00 -7.42 14.81
C TYR A 43 14.13 -7.85 13.86
N ALA A 44 14.05 -9.07 13.33
CA ALA A 44 15.00 -9.55 12.34
C ALA A 44 14.97 -8.73 11.04
N SER A 45 13.77 -8.41 10.54
CA SER A 45 13.59 -7.57 9.35
C SER A 45 14.06 -6.14 9.58
N ILE A 46 13.76 -5.56 10.74
CA ILE A 46 14.24 -4.22 11.12
C ILE A 46 15.78 -4.18 11.10
N HIS A 47 16.43 -5.22 11.65
CA HIS A 47 17.89 -5.32 11.59
C HIS A 47 18.40 -5.39 10.15
N ILE A 48 17.76 -6.20 9.31
CA ILE A 48 18.10 -6.31 7.88
C ILE A 48 17.91 -4.98 7.16
N ILE A 49 16.77 -4.32 7.35
CA ILE A 49 16.41 -3.03 6.74
C ILE A 49 17.49 -2.00 7.07
N ASN A 50 17.77 -1.77 8.36
CA ASN A 50 18.73 -0.76 8.78
C ASN A 50 20.18 -1.10 8.37
N ARG A 51 20.50 -2.39 8.19
CA ARG A 51 21.85 -2.83 7.85
C ARG A 51 22.14 -2.82 6.35
N TYR A 52 21.16 -3.20 5.53
CA TYR A 52 21.37 -3.50 4.11
C TYR A 52 20.56 -2.60 3.16
N ILE A 53 19.48 -1.96 3.62
CA ILE A 53 18.62 -1.15 2.76
C ILE A 53 18.90 0.34 2.99
N THR A 54 19.84 0.88 2.20
CA THR A 54 20.34 2.25 2.34
C THR A 54 19.31 3.36 2.08
N TYR A 55 18.26 3.06 1.33
CA TYR A 55 17.23 4.04 0.94
C TYR A 55 15.89 3.81 1.65
N TRP A 56 15.90 3.10 2.79
CA TRP A 56 14.66 2.93 3.56
C TRP A 56 14.18 4.30 4.07
N PRO A 57 12.94 4.71 3.75
CA PRO A 57 12.49 6.06 4.05
C PRO A 57 12.36 6.26 5.57
N GLY A 58 13.30 7.03 6.15
CA GLY A 58 13.34 7.37 7.58
C GLY A 58 13.94 6.29 8.50
N GLY A 59 14.40 5.15 7.96
CA GLY A 59 14.89 4.01 8.77
C GLY A 59 13.83 3.43 9.71
N LYS A 60 14.19 2.44 10.52
CA LYS A 60 13.23 1.80 11.45
C LYS A 60 13.87 1.49 12.80
N SER A 61 13.60 2.28 13.84
CA SER A 61 14.23 2.08 15.16
C SER A 61 13.55 1.00 16.00
N CYS A 62 12.24 0.84 15.86
CA CYS A 62 11.43 -0.17 16.53
C CYS A 62 10.23 -0.57 15.66
N PRO A 63 9.52 -1.66 16.00
CA PRO A 63 8.25 -2.00 15.35
C PRO A 63 7.22 -0.90 15.54
N ASP A 64 6.40 -0.70 14.51
CA ASP A 64 5.34 0.28 14.54
C ASP A 64 4.18 -0.15 15.43
N PRO A 65 3.46 0.80 16.03
CA PRO A 65 2.24 0.51 16.76
C PRO A 65 1.22 -0.20 15.88
N ILE A 66 0.51 -1.19 16.44
CA ILE A 66 -0.51 -1.97 15.70
C ILE A 66 -1.54 -1.06 15.02
N ILE A 67 -1.94 0.05 15.67
CA ILE A 67 -2.92 0.99 15.11
C ILE A 67 -2.43 1.66 13.81
N ASN A 68 -1.13 1.94 13.70
CA ASN A 68 -0.54 2.56 12.51
C ASN A 68 -0.50 1.55 11.37
N ARG A 69 -0.04 0.32 11.65
CA ARG A 69 0.00 -0.79 10.69
C ARG A 69 -1.38 -1.11 10.10
N VAL A 70 -2.44 -1.07 10.93
CA VAL A 70 -3.83 -1.19 10.44
C VAL A 70 -4.18 -0.01 9.53
N GLY A 71 -3.83 1.21 9.92
CA GLY A 71 -4.04 2.41 9.10
C GLY A 71 -3.28 2.36 7.77
N ASP A 72 -2.10 1.75 7.74
CA ASP A 72 -1.29 1.59 6.54
C ASP A 72 -1.93 0.60 5.57
N VAL A 73 -2.41 -0.57 6.05
CA VAL A 73 -3.20 -1.50 5.22
C VAL A 73 -4.47 -0.83 4.68
N VAL A 74 -5.18 -0.08 5.51
CA VAL A 74 -6.37 0.67 5.08
C VAL A 74 -5.99 1.71 4.02
N SER A 75 -4.89 2.43 4.19
CA SER A 75 -4.42 3.42 3.22
C SER A 75 -4.04 2.78 1.90
N GLY A 76 -3.36 1.62 1.91
CA GLY A 76 -3.06 0.84 0.71
C GLY A 76 -4.29 0.32 0.00
N ALA A 77 -5.32 -0.10 0.74
CA ALA A 77 -6.62 -0.47 0.19
C ALA A 77 -7.30 0.72 -0.51
N LEU A 78 -7.32 1.88 0.16
CA LEU A 78 -7.90 3.11 -0.39
C LEU A 78 -7.15 3.60 -1.62
N GLY A 79 -5.82 3.44 -1.66
CA GLY A 79 -4.99 3.71 -2.83
C GLY A 79 -5.45 2.91 -4.04
N TRP A 80 -5.55 1.59 -3.88
CA TRP A 80 -6.01 0.69 -4.95
C TRP A 80 -7.42 1.04 -5.42
N LEU A 81 -8.36 1.24 -4.48
CA LEU A 81 -9.76 1.59 -4.80
C LEU A 81 -9.86 2.94 -5.50
N SER A 82 -9.07 3.93 -5.09
CA SER A 82 -9.05 5.25 -5.74
C SER A 82 -8.62 5.15 -7.20
N ALA A 83 -7.60 4.35 -7.49
CA ALA A 83 -7.11 4.11 -8.84
C ALA A 83 -8.16 3.37 -9.69
N TYR A 84 -8.76 2.31 -9.13
CA TYR A 84 -9.85 1.57 -9.76
C TYR A 84 -11.02 2.47 -10.15
N TYR A 85 -11.55 3.27 -9.22
CA TYR A 85 -12.70 4.12 -9.52
C TYR A 85 -12.37 5.23 -10.52
N LEU A 86 -11.18 5.83 -10.43
CA LEU A 86 -10.76 6.86 -11.38
C LEU A 86 -10.59 6.30 -12.80
N ASP A 87 -10.01 5.11 -12.92
CA ASP A 87 -9.81 4.42 -14.20
C ASP A 87 -11.14 4.04 -14.86
N ASN A 88 -12.09 3.50 -14.07
CA ASN A 88 -13.44 3.21 -14.56
C ASN A 88 -14.21 4.48 -14.95
N LEU A 89 -14.05 5.57 -14.20
CA LEU A 89 -14.67 6.86 -14.53
C LEU A 89 -14.13 7.40 -15.86
N GLY A 90 -12.81 7.33 -16.08
CA GLY A 90 -12.19 7.69 -17.34
C GLY A 90 -12.66 6.83 -18.51
N GLY A 91 -12.86 5.52 -18.28
CA GLY A 91 -13.49 4.60 -19.24
C GLY A 91 -14.92 5.00 -19.60
N TYR A 92 -15.75 5.30 -18.60
CA TYR A 92 -17.13 5.74 -18.79
C TYR A 92 -17.22 7.02 -19.65
N TYR A 93 -16.36 8.00 -19.39
CA TYR A 93 -16.27 9.24 -20.18
C TYR A 93 -15.43 9.12 -21.45
N ARG A 94 -14.93 7.91 -21.79
CA ARG A 94 -14.14 7.62 -22.99
C ARG A 94 -12.85 8.43 -23.10
N TRP A 95 -12.21 8.73 -21.98
CA TRP A 95 -10.87 9.35 -21.97
C TRP A 95 -9.79 8.36 -22.44
N TYR A 96 -9.97 7.09 -22.10
CA TYR A 96 -9.08 5.97 -22.42
C TYR A 96 -9.84 4.64 -22.23
N GLN A 97 -9.19 3.52 -22.56
CA GLN A 97 -9.69 2.18 -22.22
C GLN A 97 -9.29 1.82 -20.78
N PRO A 98 -10.20 1.30 -19.94
CA PRO A 98 -9.88 0.89 -18.59
C PRO A 98 -8.73 -0.12 -18.55
N HIS A 99 -7.87 0.02 -17.54
CA HIS A 99 -6.74 -0.87 -17.29
C HIS A 99 -7.18 -2.25 -16.85
N ILE A 100 -8.02 -2.33 -15.81
CA ILE A 100 -8.67 -3.56 -15.39
C ILE A 100 -10.12 -3.46 -15.84
N LEU A 101 -10.51 -4.31 -16.78
CA LEU A 101 -11.90 -4.43 -17.17
C LEU A 101 -12.68 -4.87 -15.94
N ALA A 102 -13.66 -4.07 -15.52
CA ALA A 102 -14.67 -4.55 -14.59
C ALA A 102 -15.27 -5.80 -15.24
N ASN A 103 -15.16 -6.96 -14.58
CA ASN A 103 -15.78 -8.17 -15.05
C ASN A 103 -17.24 -7.84 -15.41
N GLU A 104 -17.63 -8.11 -16.67
CA GLU A 104 -18.95 -7.81 -17.23
C GLU A 104 -20.09 -8.38 -16.38
#